data_AF-A0A9D7P755-F1
#
_entry.id   AF-A0A9D7P755-F1
#
_cell.length_a   1.000
_cell.length_b   1.000
_cell.length_c   1.000
_cell.angle_alpha   90.00
_cell.angle_beta   90.00
_cell.angle_gamma   90.00
#
_symmetry.space_group_name_H-M   'P 1'
#
loop_
_entity.id
_entity.type
_entity.pdbx_description
1 polymer ?
#
loop_
_entity_poly.entity_id
_entity_poly.type
_entity_poly.pdbx_seq_one_letter_code
_entity_poly.pdbx_strand_id
1 'polypeptide(L)'
;MSRIILIVAAVIFLNPAFSFQRGGSSAEVKQPVEPVFFKGLRYRSIGPHRGGRVTAITGVRTQPHTFYMGATGGGVWKTTDAGQSWVNISDGFFETGSIGAIGVADSDPNVIYVGTGSAAIRSNVIQGRGIYKSTDAGKTWQNFGLREAGQIGSIRVDPRNAKVAFVAVLGQPFGPNNDRGVFRTKDGGNTWQKVLFINNRTGVVSLAMNASNPDEIYAGAWRGERRPWTIISGGPAEEGGIYKSTDGGRQLDEAQQRTASETDRKS
;
A
#
# COMPACT_ATOMS: atom_id res chain seq x y z
N MET A 1 27.75 -86.74 -48.75
CA MET A 1 26.80 -87.22 -47.73
C MET A 1 26.84 -86.27 -46.55
N SER A 2 25.66 -86.00 -45.97
CA SER A 2 25.38 -85.00 -44.94
C SER A 2 26.07 -85.30 -43.60
N ARG A 3 26.59 -84.28 -42.89
CA ARG A 3 26.04 -83.74 -41.63
C ARG A 3 27.00 -82.74 -40.96
N ILE A 4 26.36 -81.78 -40.29
CA ILE A 4 26.85 -80.55 -39.64
C ILE A 4 27.24 -80.82 -38.17
N ILE A 5 28.27 -80.15 -37.63
CA ILE A 5 28.44 -79.86 -36.18
C ILE A 5 29.01 -78.44 -35.93
N LEU A 6 28.42 -77.75 -34.94
CA LEU A 6 28.55 -76.38 -34.41
C LEU A 6 29.96 -76.00 -33.87
N ILE A 7 30.48 -74.77 -34.11
CA ILE A 7 30.36 -73.47 -33.36
C ILE A 7 30.84 -73.49 -31.90
N VAL A 8 31.93 -72.76 -31.59
CA VAL A 8 31.98 -71.60 -30.66
C VAL A 8 33.21 -70.73 -31.00
N ALA A 9 33.01 -69.47 -31.38
CA ALA A 9 34.06 -68.45 -31.37
C ALA A 9 33.47 -67.16 -30.77
N ALA A 10 34.11 -66.66 -29.71
CA ALA A 10 33.71 -65.44 -29.01
C ALA A 10 33.97 -64.22 -29.89
N VAL A 11 32.94 -63.39 -30.11
CA VAL A 11 33.05 -62.12 -30.83
C VAL A 11 32.86 -60.98 -29.82
N ILE A 12 33.91 -60.19 -29.64
CA ILE A 12 33.90 -58.95 -28.86
C ILE A 12 33.29 -57.86 -29.76
N PHE A 13 32.16 -57.29 -29.36
CA PHE A 13 31.57 -56.13 -30.02
C PHE A 13 32.22 -54.84 -29.51
N LEU A 14 33.05 -54.20 -30.34
CA LEU A 14 33.42 -52.79 -30.17
C LEU A 14 32.42 -51.92 -30.96
N ASN A 15 31.61 -51.16 -30.23
CA ASN A 15 30.71 -50.15 -30.77
C ASN A 15 31.51 -48.88 -31.15
N PRO A 16 31.53 -48.42 -32.41
CA PRO A 16 32.03 -47.10 -32.72
C PRO A 16 30.94 -46.08 -32.39
N ALA A 17 31.16 -45.29 -31.32
CA ALA A 17 30.33 -44.16 -30.99
C ALA A 17 30.44 -43.08 -32.10
N PHE A 18 29.35 -42.83 -32.80
CA PHE A 18 29.21 -41.66 -33.67
C PHE A 18 29.13 -40.40 -32.80
N SER A 19 30.19 -39.60 -32.77
CA SER A 19 30.15 -38.26 -32.19
C SER A 19 29.60 -37.27 -33.22
N PHE A 20 28.34 -36.86 -33.04
CA PHE A 20 27.81 -35.68 -33.71
C PHE A 20 28.50 -34.43 -33.15
N GLN A 21 29.40 -33.83 -33.94
CA GLN A 21 29.98 -32.54 -33.62
C GLN A 21 28.90 -31.47 -33.86
N ARG A 22 28.17 -31.10 -32.79
CA ARG A 22 27.33 -29.90 -32.82
C ARG A 22 28.22 -28.73 -33.20
N GLY A 23 27.95 -28.11 -34.36
CA GLY A 23 28.54 -26.83 -34.74
C GLY A 23 28.43 -25.88 -33.55
N GLY A 24 29.57 -25.50 -33.00
CA GLY A 24 29.62 -24.56 -31.89
C GLY A 24 28.98 -23.26 -32.36
N SER A 25 27.81 -22.93 -31.81
CA SER A 25 27.32 -21.56 -31.84
C SER A 25 28.38 -20.73 -31.12
N SER A 26 29.11 -19.90 -31.87
CA SER A 26 29.98 -18.89 -31.27
C SER A 26 29.08 -18.02 -30.40
N ALA A 27 29.13 -18.22 -29.08
CA ALA A 27 28.44 -17.35 -28.16
C ALA A 27 28.97 -15.94 -28.38
N GLU A 28 28.12 -15.08 -28.95
CA GLU A 28 28.43 -13.66 -29.13
C GLU A 28 28.75 -13.09 -27.75
N VAL A 29 30.02 -12.75 -27.52
CA VAL A 29 30.46 -12.10 -26.29
C VAL A 29 29.84 -10.72 -26.30
N LYS A 30 28.69 -10.57 -25.64
CA LYS A 30 28.09 -9.26 -25.37
C LYS A 30 29.07 -8.50 -24.48
N GLN A 31 29.91 -7.68 -25.09
CA GLN A 31 30.78 -6.76 -24.37
C GLN A 31 29.88 -5.89 -23.49
N PRO A 32 30.15 -5.79 -22.18
CA PRO A 32 29.39 -4.91 -21.30
C PRO A 32 29.51 -3.48 -21.85
N VAL A 33 28.39 -2.86 -22.18
CA VAL A 33 28.40 -1.44 -22.55
C VAL A 33 28.62 -0.63 -21.28
N GLU A 34 29.68 0.19 -21.28
CA GLU A 34 30.05 1.01 -20.13
C GLU A 34 28.88 1.93 -19.69
N PRO A 35 28.52 1.97 -18.39
CA PRO A 35 27.43 2.80 -17.89
C PRO A 35 27.56 4.29 -18.21
N VAL A 36 28.78 4.77 -18.47
CA VAL A 36 29.07 6.17 -18.84
C VAL A 36 28.33 6.60 -20.12
N PHE A 37 28.12 5.69 -21.07
CA PHE A 37 27.41 5.98 -22.32
C PHE A 37 25.93 6.28 -22.08
N PHE A 38 25.36 5.88 -20.94
CA PHE A 38 23.96 6.11 -20.59
C PHE A 38 23.75 7.34 -19.69
N LYS A 39 24.81 8.02 -19.22
CA LYS A 39 24.69 9.19 -18.31
C LYS A 39 23.86 10.34 -18.88
N GLY A 40 23.80 10.48 -20.21
CA GLY A 40 23.00 11.50 -20.89
C GLY A 40 21.52 11.14 -21.04
N LEU A 41 21.15 9.87 -20.85
CA LEU A 41 19.77 9.44 -21.04
C LEU A 41 18.89 9.95 -19.90
N ARG A 42 17.67 10.34 -20.26
CA ARG A 42 16.63 10.78 -19.33
C ARG A 42 15.37 10.00 -19.61
N TYR A 43 14.75 9.49 -18.56
CA TYR A 43 13.41 8.94 -18.68
C TYR A 43 12.44 10.07 -19.03
N ARG A 44 11.52 9.79 -19.95
CA ARG A 44 10.39 10.65 -20.26
C ARG A 44 9.13 9.82 -20.32
N SER A 45 8.03 10.37 -19.81
CA SER A 45 6.72 9.77 -20.04
C SER A 45 6.35 9.90 -21.51
N ILE A 46 5.93 8.79 -22.13
CA ILE A 46 5.36 8.76 -23.49
C ILE A 46 3.82 8.72 -23.47
N GLY A 47 3.23 8.83 -22.28
CA GLY A 47 1.79 8.74 -22.07
C GLY A 47 1.26 7.30 -21.97
N PRO A 48 -0.06 7.15 -21.73
CA PRO A 48 -1.03 8.23 -21.57
C PRO A 48 -0.78 9.09 -20.31
N HIS A 49 -0.98 10.40 -20.41
CA HIS A 49 -0.68 11.37 -19.33
C HIS A 49 -1.70 11.36 -18.18
N ARG A 50 -2.86 10.73 -18.39
CA ARG A 50 -3.94 10.60 -17.42
C ARG A 50 -4.48 9.17 -17.52
N GLY A 51 -4.57 8.51 -16.38
CA GLY A 51 -5.05 7.13 -16.30
C GLY A 51 -4.60 6.44 -15.03
N GLY A 52 -5.11 5.24 -14.83
CA GLY A 52 -4.84 4.46 -13.62
C GLY A 52 -5.75 4.82 -12.44
N ARG A 53 -5.54 4.10 -11.34
CA ARG A 53 -6.40 4.17 -10.16
C ARG A 53 -5.76 5.01 -9.06
N VAL A 54 -6.55 5.96 -8.56
CA VAL A 54 -6.25 6.83 -7.42
C VAL A 54 -7.20 6.47 -6.28
N THR A 55 -6.68 6.33 -5.06
CA THR A 55 -7.50 6.02 -3.87
C THR A 55 -7.29 6.99 -2.72
N ALA A 56 -6.25 7.82 -2.78
CA ALA A 56 -6.03 8.88 -1.81
C ALA A 56 -6.13 10.24 -2.51
N ILE A 57 -6.90 11.16 -1.95
CA ILE A 57 -7.00 12.53 -2.41
C ILE A 57 -7.24 13.45 -1.22
N THR A 58 -6.62 14.62 -1.22
CA THR A 58 -6.90 15.68 -0.25
C THR A 58 -6.62 17.06 -0.84
N GLY A 59 -7.44 18.03 -0.47
CA GLY A 59 -7.15 19.45 -0.70
C GLY A 59 -6.44 20.07 0.50
N VAL A 60 -6.06 21.34 0.37
CA VAL A 60 -5.52 22.16 1.45
C VAL A 60 -6.48 23.30 1.74
N ARG A 61 -7.04 23.36 2.95
CA ARG A 61 -8.11 24.31 3.30
C ARG A 61 -7.72 25.78 3.08
N THR A 62 -6.47 26.13 3.36
CA THR A 62 -5.92 27.49 3.23
C THR A 62 -5.37 27.81 1.84
N GLN A 63 -5.35 26.83 0.91
CA GLN A 63 -4.77 26.98 -0.43
C GLN A 63 -5.71 26.36 -1.49
N PRO A 64 -6.71 27.12 -1.98
CA PRO A 64 -7.80 26.59 -2.82
C PRO A 64 -7.38 25.90 -4.12
N HIS A 65 -6.18 26.15 -4.64
CA HIS A 65 -5.68 25.52 -5.87
C HIS A 65 -4.73 24.35 -5.61
N THR A 66 -4.46 24.03 -4.34
CA THR A 66 -3.50 22.99 -3.95
C THR A 66 -4.22 21.69 -3.60
N PHE A 67 -3.89 20.62 -4.33
CA PHE A 67 -4.41 19.28 -4.09
C PHE A 67 -3.30 18.25 -4.16
N TYR A 68 -3.49 17.15 -3.45
CA TYR A 68 -2.62 15.98 -3.49
C TYR A 68 -3.44 14.76 -3.87
N MET A 69 -2.87 13.90 -4.69
CA MET A 69 -3.44 12.59 -5.01
C MET A 69 -2.40 11.49 -4.84
N GLY A 70 -2.86 10.32 -4.44
CA GLY A 70 -2.06 9.11 -4.28
C GLY A 70 -2.57 7.99 -5.18
N ALA A 71 -1.72 7.56 -6.11
CA ALA A 71 -2.02 6.47 -7.01
C ALA A 71 -1.74 5.11 -6.37
N THR A 72 -2.43 4.07 -6.84
CA THR A 72 -2.25 2.70 -6.29
C THR A 72 -1.00 1.98 -6.77
N GLY A 73 -0.20 2.61 -7.63
CA GLY A 73 1.11 2.15 -8.10
C GLY A 73 1.94 3.24 -8.77
N GLY A 74 1.61 4.52 -8.51
CA GLY A 74 2.20 5.67 -9.21
C GLY A 74 2.68 6.78 -8.28
N GLY A 75 2.71 6.56 -6.96
CA GLY A 75 3.22 7.52 -6.00
C GLY A 75 2.27 8.66 -5.66
N VAL A 76 2.82 9.72 -5.09
CA VAL A 76 2.11 10.93 -4.66
C VAL A 76 2.34 12.03 -5.68
N TRP A 77 1.26 12.72 -6.05
CA TRP A 77 1.28 13.82 -6.99
C TRP A 77 0.65 15.06 -6.34
N LYS A 78 1.19 16.22 -6.69
CA LYS A 78 0.73 17.53 -6.23
C LYS A 78 0.36 18.40 -7.43
N THR A 79 -0.70 19.18 -7.26
CA THR A 79 -1.05 20.31 -8.12
C THR A 79 -1.11 21.57 -7.26
N THR A 80 -0.85 22.72 -7.89
CA THR A 80 -1.07 24.06 -7.31
C THR A 80 -1.88 24.97 -8.25
N ASP A 81 -2.45 24.38 -9.30
CA ASP A 81 -3.20 25.06 -10.37
C ASP A 81 -4.58 24.43 -10.57
N ALA A 82 -5.16 23.92 -9.47
CA ALA A 82 -6.48 23.27 -9.46
C ALA A 82 -6.60 22.05 -10.39
N GLY A 83 -5.50 21.30 -10.54
CA GLY A 83 -5.47 20.03 -11.26
C GLY A 83 -5.23 20.15 -12.77
N GLN A 84 -4.86 21.34 -13.26
CA GLN A 84 -4.44 21.51 -14.66
C GLN A 84 -3.15 20.74 -14.94
N SER A 85 -2.18 20.84 -14.02
CA SER A 85 -0.93 20.09 -14.05
C SER A 85 -0.66 19.39 -12.71
N TRP A 86 0.08 18.28 -12.78
CA TRP A 86 0.45 17.47 -11.63
C TRP A 86 1.93 17.13 -11.68
N VAL A 87 2.60 17.23 -10.54
CA VAL A 87 4.02 16.90 -10.37
C VAL A 87 4.13 15.74 -9.39
N ASN A 88 4.88 14.70 -9.74
CA ASN A 88 5.22 13.63 -8.81
C ASN A 88 6.16 14.19 -7.74
N ILE A 89 5.83 13.94 -6.48
CA ILE A 89 6.59 14.42 -5.33
C ILE A 89 7.11 13.28 -4.43
N SER A 90 7.00 12.03 -4.85
CA SER A 90 7.40 10.85 -4.06
C SER A 90 8.59 10.07 -4.62
N ASP A 91 8.85 10.20 -5.93
CA ASP A 91 9.90 9.46 -6.61
C ASP A 91 11.27 9.81 -6.02
N GLY A 92 12.12 8.78 -5.89
CA GLY A 92 13.42 8.89 -5.21
C GLY A 92 13.38 8.80 -3.68
N PHE A 93 12.18 8.87 -3.06
CA PHE A 93 12.01 8.78 -1.62
C PHE A 93 11.24 7.52 -1.17
N PHE A 94 10.18 7.16 -1.91
CA PHE A 94 9.27 6.09 -1.51
C PHE A 94 9.73 4.75 -2.04
N GLU A 95 9.63 3.71 -1.23
CA GLU A 95 9.97 2.34 -1.64
C GLU A 95 8.83 1.63 -2.39
N THR A 96 7.64 2.22 -2.38
CA THR A 96 6.47 1.69 -3.06
C THR A 96 5.65 2.84 -3.65
N GLY A 97 5.19 2.66 -4.88
CA GLY A 97 4.29 3.61 -5.54
C GLY A 97 2.82 3.45 -5.11
N SER A 98 2.50 2.51 -4.22
CA SER A 98 1.12 2.30 -3.77
C SER A 98 0.77 3.21 -2.61
N ILE A 99 -0.13 4.15 -2.84
CA ILE A 99 -0.59 5.10 -1.82
C ILE A 99 -2.03 4.79 -1.41
N GLY A 100 -2.26 4.68 -0.11
CA GLY A 100 -3.57 4.40 0.46
C GLY A 100 -4.22 5.61 1.13
N ALA A 101 -3.43 6.51 1.71
CA ALA A 101 -3.96 7.69 2.38
C ALA A 101 -2.99 8.88 2.32
N ILE A 102 -3.54 10.09 2.30
CA ILE A 102 -2.79 11.34 2.44
C ILE A 102 -3.55 12.20 3.45
N GLY A 103 -2.84 12.75 4.44
CA GLY A 103 -3.36 13.70 5.41
C GLY A 103 -2.46 14.93 5.48
N VAL A 104 -3.01 16.10 5.17
CA VAL A 104 -2.33 17.40 5.34
C VAL A 104 -2.80 18.02 6.65
N ALA A 105 -1.89 18.62 7.41
CA ALA A 105 -2.26 19.29 8.65
C ALA A 105 -2.92 20.64 8.38
N ASP A 106 -4.11 20.87 8.92
CA ASP A 106 -4.80 22.17 8.82
C ASP A 106 -4.03 23.29 9.57
N SER A 107 -3.35 22.95 10.66
CA SER A 107 -2.53 23.90 11.44
C SER A 107 -1.22 24.31 10.76
N ASP A 108 -0.69 23.48 9.85
CA ASP A 108 0.54 23.73 9.09
C ASP A 108 0.55 22.92 7.78
N PRO A 109 0.15 23.51 6.65
CA PRO A 109 0.10 22.82 5.36
C PRO A 109 1.43 22.30 4.82
N ASN A 110 2.57 22.64 5.43
CA ASN A 110 3.86 22.03 5.08
C ASN A 110 3.98 20.60 5.61
N VAL A 111 3.22 20.26 6.66
CA VAL A 111 3.21 18.92 7.25
C VAL A 111 2.22 18.02 6.53
N ILE A 112 2.74 16.98 5.91
CA ILE A 112 1.96 16.00 5.17
C ILE A 112 2.35 14.60 5.65
N TYR A 113 1.36 13.79 5.99
CA TYR A 113 1.51 12.36 6.24
C TYR A 113 0.96 11.56 5.06
N VAL A 114 1.68 10.55 4.62
CA VAL A 114 1.28 9.65 3.55
C VAL A 114 1.36 8.22 4.02
N GLY A 115 0.24 7.52 3.91
CA GLY A 115 0.13 6.09 4.16
C GLY A 115 0.26 5.32 2.87
N THR A 116 1.20 4.39 2.85
CA THR A 116 1.41 3.51 1.69
C THR A 116 0.57 2.23 1.80
N GLY A 117 0.35 1.58 0.67
CA GLY A 117 -0.55 0.44 0.54
C GLY A 117 -2.02 0.88 0.44
N SER A 118 -2.60 0.80 -0.76
CA SER A 118 -4.02 1.07 -0.98
C SER A 118 -4.94 0.05 -0.32
N ALA A 119 -5.71 0.48 0.68
CA ALA A 119 -6.70 -0.37 1.36
C ALA A 119 -7.88 -0.80 0.47
N ALA A 120 -8.01 -0.28 -0.75
CA ALA A 120 -8.95 -0.78 -1.75
C ALA A 120 -8.38 -2.03 -2.46
N ILE A 121 -8.34 -3.14 -1.73
CA ILE A 121 -7.85 -4.44 -2.20
C ILE A 121 -8.64 -4.87 -3.46
N ARG A 122 -7.92 -5.23 -4.53
CA ARG A 122 -8.46 -5.74 -5.80
C ARG A 122 -7.64 -6.95 -6.27
N SER A 123 -7.78 -7.36 -7.54
CA SER A 123 -7.03 -8.50 -8.10
C SER A 123 -5.51 -8.30 -8.01
N ASN A 124 -5.03 -7.07 -8.28
CA ASN A 124 -3.63 -6.66 -8.12
C ASN A 124 -3.48 -5.73 -6.92
N VAL A 125 -2.56 -6.06 -6.01
CA VAL A 125 -2.31 -5.29 -4.78
C VAL A 125 -0.81 -5.21 -4.55
N ILE A 126 -0.34 -4.00 -4.27
CA ILE A 126 1.03 -3.74 -3.86
C ILE A 126 1.02 -3.50 -2.35
N GLN A 127 1.97 -4.08 -1.63
CA GLN A 127 2.08 -3.88 -0.19
C GLN A 127 2.54 -2.47 0.15
N GLY A 128 2.02 -1.93 1.25
CA GLY A 128 2.55 -0.72 1.85
C GLY A 128 3.92 -0.94 2.50
N ARG A 129 4.62 0.16 2.70
CA ARG A 129 5.91 0.32 3.39
C ARG A 129 5.82 1.40 4.48
N GLY A 130 4.68 1.47 5.14
CA GLY A 130 4.43 2.35 6.29
C GLY A 130 4.06 3.80 5.95
N ILE A 131 4.36 4.68 6.89
CA ILE A 131 4.05 6.11 6.84
C ILE A 131 5.27 6.87 6.36
N TYR A 132 5.07 7.76 5.40
CA TYR A 132 6.04 8.80 5.04
C TYR A 132 5.51 10.15 5.51
N LYS A 133 6.42 11.05 5.90
CA LYS A 133 6.07 12.41 6.27
C LYS A 133 7.01 13.41 5.62
N SER A 134 6.43 14.54 5.23
CA SER A 134 7.13 15.74 4.79
C SER A 134 6.80 16.88 5.76
N THR A 135 7.75 17.80 5.94
CA THR A 135 7.57 19.07 6.67
C THR A 135 7.87 20.29 5.78
N ASP A 136 7.93 20.08 4.46
CA ASP A 136 8.27 21.10 3.46
C ASP A 136 7.32 21.03 2.25
N ALA A 137 6.06 20.68 2.52
CA ALA A 137 4.98 20.58 1.54
C ALA A 137 5.25 19.58 0.39
N GLY A 138 5.99 18.52 0.70
CA GLY A 138 6.26 17.39 -0.17
C GLY A 138 7.56 17.47 -0.98
N LYS A 139 8.48 18.39 -0.66
CA LYS A 139 9.78 18.47 -1.36
C LYS A 139 10.72 17.35 -0.91
N THR A 140 10.69 17.02 0.38
CA THR A 140 11.46 15.91 0.96
C THR A 140 10.56 15.05 1.84
N TRP A 141 10.94 13.78 1.97
CA TRP A 141 10.19 12.79 2.72
C TRP A 141 11.10 11.90 3.54
N GLN A 142 10.60 11.46 4.68
CA GLN A 142 11.23 10.44 5.52
C GLN A 142 10.18 9.40 5.92
N ASN A 143 10.63 8.16 6.15
CA ASN A 143 9.77 7.11 6.69
C ASN A 143 9.64 7.28 8.21
N PHE A 144 8.41 7.26 8.72
CA PHE A 144 8.06 7.44 10.13
C PHE A 144 7.37 6.18 10.70
N GLY A 145 7.81 4.99 10.28
CA GLY A 145 7.39 3.73 10.90
C GLY A 145 6.14 3.10 10.29
N LEU A 146 5.61 2.11 11.01
CA LEU A 146 4.54 1.19 10.53
C LEU A 146 4.90 0.49 9.21
N ARG A 147 6.20 0.29 8.97
CA ARG A 147 6.75 -0.22 7.72
C ARG A 147 6.11 -1.53 7.25
N GLU A 148 5.92 -2.46 8.18
CA GLU A 148 5.37 -3.79 7.93
C GLU A 148 3.86 -3.89 8.22
N ALA A 149 3.20 -2.77 8.48
CA ALA A 149 1.79 -2.74 8.85
C ALA A 149 0.85 -3.13 7.69
N GLY A 150 1.32 -3.00 6.44
CA GLY A 150 0.55 -3.37 5.25
C GLY A 150 -0.23 -2.19 4.66
N GLN A 151 -1.54 -2.35 4.46
CA GLN A 151 -2.38 -1.35 3.80
C GLN A 151 -2.86 -0.28 4.78
N ILE A 152 -2.66 0.98 4.42
CA ILE A 152 -3.06 2.14 5.23
C ILE A 152 -4.22 2.85 4.53
N GLY A 153 -5.42 2.78 5.11
CA GLY A 153 -6.65 3.21 4.44
C GLY A 153 -7.01 4.67 4.68
N SER A 154 -6.62 5.25 5.81
CA SER A 154 -6.97 6.64 6.14
C SER A 154 -5.97 7.25 7.11
N ILE A 155 -5.77 8.56 6.97
CA ILE A 155 -5.00 9.39 7.91
C ILE A 155 -5.83 10.62 8.27
N ARG A 156 -5.88 10.96 9.56
CA ARG A 156 -6.45 12.20 10.08
C ARG A 156 -5.44 12.90 10.95
N VAL A 157 -5.16 14.15 10.66
CA VAL A 157 -4.28 15.00 11.46
C VAL A 157 -5.17 15.90 12.31
N ASP A 158 -4.83 16.08 13.58
CA ASP A 158 -5.56 16.99 14.47
C ASP A 158 -5.47 18.42 13.90
N PRO A 159 -6.60 19.12 13.68
CA PRO A 159 -6.60 20.46 13.09
C PRO A 159 -5.93 21.51 13.98
N ARG A 160 -5.74 21.21 15.28
CA ARG A 160 -5.10 22.09 16.26
C ARG A 160 -3.58 21.90 16.31
N ASN A 161 -3.08 20.72 15.92
CA ASN A 161 -1.68 20.36 16.10
C ASN A 161 -1.20 19.29 15.11
N ALA A 162 -0.34 19.69 14.16
CA ALA A 162 0.27 18.82 13.15
C ALA A 162 1.10 17.63 13.70
N LYS A 163 1.45 17.61 15.00
CA LYS A 163 2.14 16.49 15.65
C LYS A 163 1.20 15.36 16.07
N VAL A 164 -0.10 15.62 16.14
CA VAL A 164 -1.10 14.61 16.51
C VAL A 164 -1.77 14.09 15.26
N ALA A 165 -1.65 12.78 15.01
CA ALA A 165 -2.28 12.15 13.86
C ALA A 165 -2.74 10.73 14.18
N PHE A 166 -3.76 10.29 13.44
CA PHE A 166 -4.39 8.99 13.53
C PHE A 166 -4.29 8.28 12.19
N VAL A 167 -3.94 7.00 12.22
CA VAL A 167 -3.74 6.15 11.05
C VAL A 167 -4.63 4.93 11.17
N ALA A 168 -5.47 4.71 10.17
CA ALA A 168 -6.23 3.48 10.00
C ALA A 168 -5.41 2.47 9.20
N VAL A 169 -5.13 1.34 9.83
CA VAL A 169 -4.35 0.25 9.26
C VAL A 169 -5.28 -0.93 9.05
N LEU A 170 -5.48 -1.28 7.77
CA LEU A 170 -6.22 -2.48 7.41
C LEU A 170 -5.39 -3.72 7.72
N GLY A 171 -4.08 -3.67 7.48
CA GLY A 171 -3.16 -4.79 7.71
C GLY A 171 -2.55 -5.35 6.43
N GLN A 172 -1.87 -6.48 6.58
CA GLN A 172 -1.35 -7.26 5.46
C GLN A 172 -2.50 -7.83 4.63
N PRO A 173 -2.53 -7.62 3.31
CA PRO A 173 -3.65 -8.06 2.49
C PRO A 173 -3.65 -9.58 2.28
N PHE A 174 -2.53 -10.29 2.45
CA PHE A 174 -2.40 -11.71 2.11
C PHE A 174 -2.40 -12.66 3.30
N GLY A 175 -2.62 -12.17 4.51
CA GLY A 175 -2.65 -13.01 5.70
C GLY A 175 -2.83 -12.23 7.00
N PRO A 176 -3.01 -12.94 8.14
CA PRO A 176 -3.16 -12.29 9.43
C PRO A 176 -1.88 -11.57 9.85
N ASN A 177 -2.03 -10.45 10.54
CA ASN A 177 -0.93 -9.72 11.17
C ASN A 177 -1.45 -8.91 12.36
N ASN A 178 -0.59 -8.63 13.34
CA ASN A 178 -0.97 -7.91 14.56
C ASN A 178 -0.97 -6.39 14.39
N ASP A 179 -0.43 -5.87 13.29
CA ASP A 179 -0.41 -4.45 12.97
C ASP A 179 -1.65 -4.07 12.19
N ARG A 180 -2.81 -4.15 12.87
CA ARG A 180 -4.12 -3.75 12.37
C ARG A 180 -4.78 -2.82 13.38
N GLY A 181 -5.75 -2.04 12.90
CA GLY A 181 -6.57 -1.18 13.74
C GLY A 181 -6.22 0.30 13.59
N VAL A 182 -6.27 1.05 14.68
CA VAL A 182 -5.96 2.50 14.68
C VAL A 182 -4.70 2.75 15.48
N PHE A 183 -3.78 3.50 14.89
CA PHE A 183 -2.59 3.99 15.54
C PHE A 183 -2.67 5.51 15.70
N ARG A 184 -2.21 6.02 16.83
CA ARG A 184 -2.12 7.45 17.14
C ARG A 184 -0.68 7.83 17.41
N THR A 185 -0.24 8.95 16.86
CA THR A 185 0.97 9.65 17.29
C THR A 185 0.61 10.96 17.98
N LYS A 186 1.47 11.40 18.91
CA LYS A 186 1.41 12.74 19.55
C LYS A 186 2.68 13.56 19.35
N ASP A 187 3.71 12.96 18.76
CA ASP A 187 5.05 13.51 18.61
C ASP A 187 5.44 13.69 17.13
N GLY A 188 4.46 13.66 16.24
CA GLY A 188 4.65 13.87 14.81
C GLY A 188 5.13 12.65 14.05
N GLY A 189 4.83 11.45 14.54
CA GLY A 189 5.13 10.17 13.90
C GLY A 189 6.40 9.49 14.40
N ASN A 190 7.11 10.07 15.38
CA ASN A 190 8.30 9.43 15.95
C ASN A 190 7.90 8.16 16.71
N THR A 191 6.74 8.19 17.38
CA THR A 191 6.13 7.02 18.01
C THR A 191 4.67 6.86 17.63
N TRP A 192 4.22 5.59 17.60
CA TRP A 192 2.85 5.20 17.29
C TRP A 192 2.29 4.30 18.37
N GLN A 193 1.20 4.75 19.01
CA GLN A 193 0.43 3.98 19.97
C GLN A 193 -0.75 3.32 19.28
N LYS A 194 -0.94 2.01 19.44
CA LYS A 194 -2.15 1.31 18.99
C LYS A 194 -3.30 1.62 19.95
N VAL A 195 -4.36 2.25 19.45
CA VAL A 195 -5.51 2.74 20.24
C VAL A 195 -6.81 2.01 19.91
N LEU A 196 -6.80 1.19 18.84
CA LEU A 196 -7.84 0.22 18.54
C LEU A 196 -7.18 -1.03 17.96
N PHE A 197 -7.53 -2.19 18.49
CA PHE A 197 -7.18 -3.50 17.94
C PHE A 197 -8.38 -4.42 18.10
N ILE A 198 -8.82 -5.04 17.01
CA ILE A 198 -10.00 -5.93 17.00
C ILE A 198 -9.50 -7.37 17.07
N ASN A 199 -8.79 -7.80 16.03
CA ASN A 199 -8.09 -9.07 15.97
C ASN A 199 -7.01 -9.01 14.86
N ASN A 200 -6.34 -10.12 14.57
CA ASN A 200 -5.26 -10.17 13.57
C ASN A 200 -5.73 -10.31 12.10
N ARG A 201 -7.04 -10.30 11.83
CA ARG A 201 -7.66 -10.41 10.49
C ARG A 201 -8.53 -9.22 10.11
N THR A 202 -9.11 -8.51 11.08
CA THR A 202 -9.87 -7.29 10.89
C THR A 202 -9.00 -6.08 11.18
N GLY A 203 -8.95 -5.15 10.24
CA GLY A 203 -8.33 -3.84 10.46
C GLY A 203 -9.31 -2.70 10.23
N VAL A 204 -8.77 -1.48 10.15
CA VAL A 204 -9.56 -0.26 9.95
C VAL A 204 -9.17 0.36 8.62
N VAL A 205 -10.18 0.78 7.85
CA VAL A 205 -9.98 1.36 6.52
C VAL A 205 -10.29 2.85 6.46
N SER A 206 -11.13 3.36 7.36
CA SER A 206 -11.61 4.74 7.31
C SER A 206 -11.57 5.38 8.69
N LEU A 207 -11.22 6.66 8.73
CA LEU A 207 -11.33 7.51 9.91
C LEU A 207 -12.12 8.76 9.56
N ALA A 208 -12.99 9.19 10.46
CA ALA A 208 -13.59 10.52 10.45
C ALA A 208 -13.28 11.21 11.77
N MET A 209 -12.87 12.47 11.71
CA MET A 209 -12.61 13.31 12.86
C MET A 209 -13.54 14.51 12.78
N ASN A 210 -14.20 14.83 13.89
CA ASN A 210 -15.01 16.04 13.97
C ASN A 210 -14.07 17.26 14.05
N ALA A 211 -14.07 18.11 13.03
CA ALA A 211 -13.15 19.26 12.98
C ALA A 211 -13.43 20.30 14.08
N SER A 212 -14.68 20.43 14.53
CA SER A 212 -15.08 21.34 15.61
C SER A 212 -14.81 20.76 16.99
N ASN A 213 -14.75 19.43 17.10
CA ASN A 213 -14.38 18.71 18.33
C ASN A 213 -13.46 17.52 17.98
N PRO A 214 -12.14 17.75 17.82
CA PRO A 214 -11.22 16.70 17.36
C PRO A 214 -11.06 15.52 18.31
N ASP A 215 -11.63 15.61 19.52
CA ASP A 215 -11.66 14.52 20.47
C ASP A 215 -12.70 13.45 20.09
N GLU A 216 -13.63 13.79 19.18
CA GLU A 216 -14.59 12.88 18.58
C GLU A 216 -14.07 12.28 17.26
N ILE A 217 -13.79 10.97 17.28
CA ILE A 217 -13.21 10.23 16.17
C ILE A 217 -14.02 8.97 15.92
N TYR A 218 -14.31 8.67 14.66
CA TYR A 218 -14.97 7.45 14.22
C TYR A 218 -14.02 6.62 13.36
N ALA A 219 -14.09 5.30 13.52
CA ALA A 219 -13.30 4.34 12.76
C ALA A 219 -14.19 3.28 12.12
N GLY A 220 -14.00 3.03 10.82
CA GLY A 220 -14.70 1.97 10.09
C GLY A 220 -13.81 0.74 9.94
N ALA A 221 -14.20 -0.35 10.58
CA ALA A 221 -13.49 -1.63 10.55
C ALA A 221 -14.00 -2.54 9.44
N TRP A 222 -13.07 -3.25 8.80
CA TRP A 222 -13.35 -4.20 7.74
C TRP A 222 -12.35 -5.35 7.76
N ARG A 223 -12.87 -6.57 7.66
CA ARG A 223 -12.07 -7.76 7.39
C ARG A 223 -11.86 -7.90 5.89
N GLY A 224 -10.68 -7.49 5.44
CA GLY A 224 -10.23 -7.61 4.05
C GLY A 224 -9.01 -8.52 3.94
N GLU A 225 -9.15 -9.65 3.24
CA GLU A 225 -8.04 -10.56 2.97
C GLU A 225 -8.12 -11.09 1.52
N ARG A 226 -6.98 -11.09 0.83
CA ARG A 226 -6.82 -11.54 -0.55
C ARG A 226 -6.23 -12.94 -0.56
N ARG A 227 -6.96 -13.88 -1.16
CA ARG A 227 -6.47 -15.19 -1.57
C ARG A 227 -6.12 -15.16 -3.06
N PRO A 228 -5.39 -16.13 -3.62
CA PRO A 228 -5.17 -16.17 -5.06
C PRO A 228 -6.49 -16.20 -5.86
N TRP A 229 -7.48 -16.97 -5.41
CA TRP A 229 -8.76 -17.22 -6.10
C TRP A 229 -9.95 -16.38 -5.61
N THR A 230 -9.84 -15.65 -4.49
CA THR A 230 -10.98 -14.88 -3.94
C THR A 230 -10.55 -13.70 -3.06
N ILE A 231 -11.51 -12.89 -2.63
CA ILE A 231 -11.35 -11.90 -1.58
C ILE A 231 -12.30 -12.28 -0.45
N ILE A 232 -11.77 -12.43 0.76
CA ILE A 232 -12.56 -12.47 1.98
C ILE A 232 -12.88 -11.00 2.30
N SER A 233 -14.16 -10.66 2.22
CA SER A 233 -14.67 -9.31 2.43
C SER A 233 -15.81 -9.37 3.44
N GLY A 234 -15.49 -9.04 4.69
CA GLY A 234 -16.39 -9.21 5.83
C GLY A 234 -16.01 -10.41 6.70
N GLY A 235 -16.60 -10.45 7.88
CA GLY A 235 -16.41 -11.48 8.90
C GLY A 235 -17.66 -11.57 9.77
N PRO A 236 -17.57 -12.27 10.90
CA PRO A 236 -18.60 -12.23 11.94
C PRO A 236 -18.94 -10.78 12.33
N ALA A 237 -20.19 -10.54 12.74
CA ALA A 237 -20.69 -9.20 13.02
C ALA A 237 -19.91 -8.51 14.16
N GLU A 238 -19.42 -9.30 15.11
CA GLU A 238 -18.58 -8.90 16.24
C GLU A 238 -17.13 -8.54 15.85
N GLU A 239 -16.69 -8.88 14.63
CA GLU A 239 -15.33 -8.63 14.13
C GLU A 239 -15.27 -7.43 13.17
N GLY A 240 -16.22 -6.50 13.20
CA GLY A 240 -16.26 -5.35 12.29
C GLY A 240 -17.11 -4.19 12.81
N GLY A 241 -17.49 -3.29 11.90
CA GLY A 241 -18.43 -2.20 12.23
C GLY A 241 -17.76 -0.85 12.48
N ILE A 242 -18.47 0.01 13.23
CA ILE A 242 -18.08 1.39 13.49
C ILE A 242 -17.67 1.51 14.96
N TYR A 243 -16.51 2.12 15.18
CA TYR A 243 -15.98 2.43 16.50
C TYR A 243 -15.94 3.94 16.69
N LYS A 244 -16.04 4.40 17.93
CA LYS A 244 -16.04 5.81 18.31
C LYS A 244 -15.10 6.06 19.48
N SER A 245 -14.45 7.21 19.48
CA SER A 245 -13.84 7.84 20.64
C SER A 245 -14.45 9.22 20.86
N THR A 246 -14.50 9.65 22.12
CA THR A 246 -14.81 11.03 22.54
C THR A 246 -13.72 11.61 23.43
N ASP A 247 -12.54 10.99 23.48
CA ASP A 247 -11.46 11.30 24.42
C ASP A 247 -10.11 11.63 23.73
N GLY A 248 -10.16 12.05 22.47
CA GLY A 248 -8.96 12.30 21.68
C GLY A 248 -8.30 11.00 21.21
N GLY A 249 -9.11 9.96 21.00
CA GLY A 249 -8.68 8.65 20.55
C GLY A 249 -7.62 8.04 21.44
N ARG A 250 -7.74 8.17 22.77
CA ARG A 250 -6.90 7.37 23.70
C ARG A 250 -7.32 5.91 23.62
N GLN A 251 -8.60 5.68 23.43
CA GLN A 251 -9.20 4.40 23.09
C GLN A 251 -10.40 4.65 22.17
N LEU A 252 -10.69 3.69 21.28
CA LEU A 252 -11.94 3.66 20.52
C LEU A 252 -12.72 2.41 20.94
N ASP A 253 -14.01 2.59 21.20
CA ASP A 253 -14.93 1.53 21.58
C ASP A 253 -16.04 1.37 20.53
N GLU A 254 -16.73 0.23 20.52
CA GLU A 254 -17.80 -0.02 19.55
C GLU A 254 -18.91 1.03 19.69
N ALA A 255 -19.32 1.64 18.57
CA ALA A 255 -20.39 2.62 18.59
C ALA A 255 -21.72 1.91 18.84
N GLN A 256 -22.37 2.21 19.97
CA GLN A 256 -23.71 1.68 20.25
C GLN A 256 -24.65 1.99 19.09
N GLN A 257 -25.19 0.93 18.47
CA GLN A 257 -26.27 1.08 17.50
C GLN A 257 -27.46 1.65 18.26
N ARG A 258 -27.84 2.90 17.99
CA ARG A 258 -29.18 3.37 18.36
C ARG A 258 -30.15 2.57 17.50
N THR A 259 -30.68 1.48 18.04
CA THR A 259 -31.86 0.85 17.47
C THR A 259 -32.93 1.94 17.47
N ALA A 260 -33.33 2.39 16.28
CA ALA A 260 -34.50 3.24 16.18
C ALA A 260 -35.65 2.44 16.80
N SER A 261 -36.12 2.87 17.97
CA SER A 261 -37.29 2.29 18.60
C SER A 261 -38.44 2.37 17.59
N GLU A 262 -39.09 1.24 17.38
CA GLU A 262 -40.18 1.01 16.42
C GLU A 262 -41.48 1.75 16.79
N THR A 263 -41.37 2.94 17.36
CA THR A 263 -42.48 3.75 17.89
C THR A 263 -42.93 4.86 16.94
N ASP A 264 -42.11 5.26 15.96
CA ASP A 264 -42.42 6.37 15.02
C ASP A 264 -43.13 5.93 13.73
N ARG A 265 -43.74 4.73 13.69
CA ARG A 265 -44.56 4.27 12.55
C ARG A 265 -46.08 4.29 12.80
N LYS A 266 -46.54 4.99 13.83
CA LYS A 266 -47.96 5.28 14.01
C LYS A 266 -48.18 6.74 14.41
N SER A 267 -48.20 7.62 13.40
CA SER A 267 -48.99 8.86 13.41
C SER A 267 -49.54 9.11 12.01
#